data_AF-A0A7C9IWU9-F1
#
_entry.id   AF-A0A7C9IWU9-F1
#
_cell.length_a   1.000
_cell.length_b   1.000
_cell.length_c   1.000
_cell.angle_alpha   90.00
_cell.angle_beta   90.00
_cell.angle_gamma   90.00
#
_symmetry.space_group_name_H-M   'P 1'
#
loop_
_entity.id
_entity.type
_entity.pdbx_description
1 polymer ?
#
loop_
_entity_poly.entity_id
_entity_poly.type
_entity_poly.pdbx_seq_one_letter_code
_entity_poly.pdbx_strand_id
1 'polypeptide(L)'
;MPASFAAPAGVVLNQAHGLAVCAGEAAYHHCLSRFLERYQASAAELQSSPADLGRLQHLVHQLKSTASYLGLEQVVAVAREADDAVSSPEQLDVLRWRLHVALIEAFAAITALLARQFDANSG
;
A
#
# COMPACT_ATOMS: atom_id res chain seq x y z
N MET A 1 17.07 21.67 5.62
CA MET A 1 16.65 20.38 6.20
C MET A 1 15.27 20.08 5.65
N PRO A 2 15.05 19.10 4.76
CA PRO A 2 13.68 18.71 4.45
C PRO A 2 13.09 18.11 5.73
N ALA A 3 11.90 18.53 6.11
CA ALA A 3 11.15 17.89 7.17
C ALA A 3 11.02 16.40 6.80
N SER A 4 11.44 15.52 7.69
CA SER A 4 11.18 14.09 7.55
C SER A 4 9.66 13.92 7.58
N PHE A 5 9.04 13.73 6.42
CA PHE A 5 7.61 13.41 6.27
C PHE A 5 7.34 11.96 6.70
N ALA A 6 7.93 11.52 7.80
CA ALA A 6 7.61 10.23 8.39
C ALA A 6 6.18 10.32 8.91
N ALA A 7 5.27 9.55 8.33
CA ALA A 7 3.91 9.53 8.81
C ALA A 7 3.83 8.99 10.24
N PRO A 8 2.92 9.52 11.07
CA PRO A 8 2.68 8.96 12.40
C PRO A 8 2.24 7.49 12.34
N ALA A 9 2.51 6.75 13.41
CA ALA A 9 2.09 5.35 13.54
C ALA A 9 0.56 5.22 13.36
N GLY A 10 0.13 4.25 12.56
CA GLY A 10 -1.28 4.01 12.25
C GLY A 10 -1.83 4.81 11.07
N VAL A 11 -1.02 5.61 10.37
CA VAL A 11 -1.44 6.22 9.10
C VAL A 11 -1.45 5.16 8.00
N VAL A 12 -2.60 5.00 7.35
CA VAL A 12 -2.77 4.14 6.17
C VAL A 12 -2.27 4.84 4.90
N LEU A 13 -2.71 6.08 4.70
CA LEU A 13 -2.44 6.90 3.52
C LEU A 13 -2.00 8.31 3.92
N ASN A 14 -0.76 8.67 3.59
CA ASN A 14 -0.20 10.00 3.71
C ASN A 14 -0.38 10.76 2.39
N GLN A 15 -1.59 11.31 2.22
CA GLN A 15 -1.94 12.06 1.00
C GLN A 15 -1.02 13.25 0.74
N ALA A 16 -0.59 13.96 1.79
CA ALA A 16 0.31 15.10 1.65
C ALA A 16 1.66 14.68 1.03
N HIS A 17 2.20 13.53 1.46
CA HIS A 17 3.41 12.98 0.86
C HIS A 17 3.18 12.58 -0.61
N GLY A 18 2.13 11.79 -0.88
CA GLY A 18 1.83 11.34 -2.25
C GLY A 18 1.63 12.51 -3.23
N LEU A 19 0.94 13.57 -2.81
CA LEU A 19 0.77 14.80 -3.58
C LEU A 19 2.06 15.58 -3.81
N ALA A 20 2.97 15.61 -2.82
CA ALA A 20 4.25 16.30 -2.94
C ALA A 20 5.20 15.59 -3.92
N VAL A 21 5.07 14.27 -4.05
CA VAL A 21 5.89 13.45 -4.94
C VAL A 21 5.31 13.41 -6.36
N CYS A 22 3.98 13.39 -6.48
CA CYS A 22 3.31 13.41 -7.79
C CYS A 22 3.27 14.82 -8.40
N ALA A 23 3.19 14.90 -9.73
CA ALA A 23 3.10 16.15 -10.48
C ALA A 23 1.69 16.80 -10.40
N GLY A 24 1.14 16.88 -9.19
CA GLY A 24 -0.19 17.42 -8.91
C GLY A 24 -1.26 16.36 -8.61
N GLU A 25 -2.43 16.84 -8.22
CA GLU A 25 -3.55 16.02 -7.72
C GLU A 25 -4.08 15.03 -8.76
N ALA A 26 -4.28 15.45 -10.00
CA ALA A 26 -4.76 14.57 -11.06
C ALA A 26 -3.79 13.40 -11.33
N ALA A 27 -2.49 13.67 -11.35
CA ALA A 27 -1.47 12.64 -11.53
C ALA A 27 -1.44 11.67 -10.33
N TYR A 28 -1.54 12.20 -9.12
CA TYR A 28 -1.61 11.40 -7.91
C TYR A 28 -2.83 10.45 -7.92
N HIS A 29 -4.02 10.97 -8.22
CA HIS A 29 -5.24 10.15 -8.29
C HIS A 29 -5.16 9.10 -9.40
N HIS A 30 -4.60 9.45 -10.56
CA HIS A 30 -4.35 8.47 -11.61
C HIS A 30 -3.44 7.34 -11.12
N CYS A 31 -2.34 7.66 -10.44
CA CYS A 31 -1.45 6.64 -9.89
C CYS A 31 -2.13 5.78 -8.81
N LEU A 32 -2.98 6.36 -7.96
CA LEU A 32 -3.77 5.62 -6.97
C LEU A 32 -4.75 4.63 -7.64
N SER A 33 -5.47 5.05 -8.69
CA SER A 33 -6.34 4.14 -9.45
C SER A 33 -5.57 2.99 -10.07
N ARG A 34 -4.39 3.28 -10.65
CA ARG A 34 -3.50 2.24 -11.22
C ARG A 34 -2.96 1.29 -10.15
N PHE A 35 -2.75 1.77 -8.93
CA PHE A 35 -2.39 0.93 -7.79
C PHE A 35 -3.52 -0.06 -7.46
N LEU A 36 -4.77 0.40 -7.40
CA LEU A 36 -5.93 -0.46 -7.18
C LEU A 36 -6.03 -1.55 -8.26
N GLU A 37 -6.00 -1.16 -9.54
CA GLU A 37 -6.07 -2.08 -10.68
C GLU A 37 -4.98 -3.16 -10.61
N ARG A 38 -3.76 -2.76 -10.26
CA ARG A 38 -2.60 -3.65 -10.27
C ARG A 38 -2.62 -4.68 -9.14
N TYR A 39 -3.05 -4.31 -7.94
CA TYR A 39 -2.84 -5.13 -6.73
C TYR A 39 -4.09 -5.81 -6.20
N GLN A 40 -5.29 -5.55 -6.76
CA GLN A 40 -6.52 -6.25 -6.37
C GLN A 40 -6.40 -7.78 -6.47
N ALA A 41 -5.88 -8.28 -7.59
CA ALA A 41 -5.69 -9.72 -7.78
C ALA A 41 -4.71 -10.30 -6.74
N SER A 42 -3.59 -9.62 -6.49
CA SER A 42 -2.61 -10.05 -5.50
C SER A 42 -3.19 -10.09 -4.08
N ALA A 43 -4.05 -9.13 -3.70
CA ALA A 43 -4.71 -9.15 -2.40
C ALA A 43 -5.65 -10.36 -2.24
N ALA A 44 -6.39 -10.74 -3.30
CA ALA A 44 -7.24 -11.93 -3.31
C ALA A 44 -6.44 -13.23 -3.25
N GLU A 45 -5.29 -13.29 -3.95
CA GLU A 45 -4.36 -14.42 -3.87
C GLU A 45 -3.78 -14.61 -2.47
N LEU A 46 -3.39 -13.51 -1.80
CA LEU A 46 -2.89 -13.55 -0.43
C LEU A 46 -3.92 -14.13 0.54
N GLN A 47 -5.23 -13.96 0.30
CA GLN A 47 -6.28 -14.52 1.14
C GLN A 47 -6.49 -16.03 0.89
N SER A 48 -6.43 -16.44 -0.37
CA SER A 48 -6.90 -17.76 -0.82
C SER A 48 -5.81 -18.83 -0.93
N SER A 49 -4.55 -18.43 -1.04
CA SER A 49 -3.43 -19.36 -1.24
C SER A 49 -2.59 -19.54 0.04
N PRO A 50 -2.01 -20.74 0.25
CA PRO A 50 -0.97 -20.93 1.26
C PRO A 50 0.18 -19.94 1.07
N ALA A 51 0.83 -19.55 2.17
CA ALA A 51 1.93 -18.62 2.09
C ALA A 51 3.15 -19.25 1.40
N ASP A 52 3.65 -18.58 0.36
CA ASP A 52 4.86 -18.95 -0.36
C ASP A 52 5.87 -17.80 -0.24
N LEU A 53 7.06 -18.10 0.28
CA LEU A 53 8.07 -17.08 0.59
C LEU A 53 8.52 -16.33 -0.65
N GLY A 54 8.77 -17.04 -1.76
CA GLY A 54 9.26 -16.43 -2.99
C GLY A 54 8.24 -15.47 -3.60
N ARG A 55 6.96 -15.87 -3.66
CA ARG A 55 5.87 -15.00 -4.13
C ARG A 55 5.66 -13.81 -3.22
N LEU A 56 5.69 -14.01 -1.91
CA LEU A 56 5.49 -12.93 -0.94
C LEU A 56 6.63 -11.90 -1.03
N GLN A 57 7.88 -12.36 -1.10
CA GLN A 57 9.04 -11.49 -1.30
C GLN A 57 8.96 -10.71 -2.61
N HIS A 58 8.54 -11.37 -3.70
CA HIS A 58 8.36 -10.71 -4.99
C HIS A 58 7.30 -9.61 -4.91
N LEU A 59 6.14 -9.90 -4.30
CA LEU A 59 5.05 -8.94 -4.13
C LEU A 59 5.49 -7.76 -3.25
N VAL A 60 6.12 -8.03 -2.11
CA VAL A 60 6.69 -7.03 -1.20
C VAL A 60 7.65 -6.11 -1.93
N HIS A 61 8.55 -6.67 -2.74
CA HIS A 61 9.54 -5.88 -3.48
C HIS A 61 8.85 -4.92 -4.46
N GLN A 62 7.84 -5.39 -5.19
CA GLN A 62 7.04 -4.54 -6.07
C GLN A 62 6.26 -3.45 -5.30
N LEU A 63 5.71 -3.81 -4.15
CA LEU A 63 4.92 -2.91 -3.32
C LEU A 63 5.76 -1.79 -2.72
N LYS A 64 6.97 -2.07 -2.22
CA LYS A 64 7.81 -1.05 -1.54
C LYS A 64 7.96 0.24 -2.32
N SER A 65 8.43 0.13 -3.56
CA SER A 65 8.70 1.32 -4.38
C SER A 65 7.40 2.07 -4.68
N THR A 66 6.36 1.35 -5.07
CA THR A 66 5.08 1.95 -5.49
C THR A 66 4.34 2.56 -4.29
N ALA A 67 4.26 1.83 -3.18
CA ALA A 67 3.61 2.25 -1.95
C ALA A 67 4.32 3.44 -1.31
N SER A 68 5.65 3.45 -1.29
CA SER A 68 6.41 4.59 -0.78
C SER A 68 6.17 5.83 -1.63
N TYR A 69 6.18 5.70 -2.95
CA TYR A 69 5.92 6.81 -3.87
C TYR A 69 4.53 7.43 -3.67
N LEU A 70 3.53 6.61 -3.32
CA LEU A 70 2.13 7.03 -3.13
C LEU A 70 1.78 7.43 -1.70
N GLY A 71 2.71 7.34 -0.74
CA GLY A 71 2.41 7.59 0.67
C GLY A 71 1.51 6.51 1.30
N LEU A 72 1.58 5.26 0.86
CA LEU A 72 0.86 4.12 1.44
C LEU A 72 1.66 3.55 2.62
N GLU A 73 1.71 4.31 3.70
CA GLU A 73 2.64 4.14 4.83
C GLU A 73 2.52 2.78 5.51
N GLN A 74 1.30 2.31 5.72
CA GLN A 74 1.09 1.00 6.35
C GLN A 74 1.53 -0.16 5.45
N VAL A 75 1.29 -0.05 4.14
CA VAL A 75 1.78 -1.05 3.17
C VAL A 75 3.30 -1.05 3.16
N VAL A 76 3.95 0.12 3.19
CA VAL A 76 5.41 0.24 3.30
C VAL A 76 5.93 -0.37 4.59
N ALA A 77 5.27 -0.11 5.72
CA ALA A 77 5.67 -0.63 7.02
C ALA A 77 5.66 -2.17 7.03
N VAL A 78 4.55 -2.79 6.61
CA VAL A 78 4.45 -4.25 6.54
C VAL A 78 5.41 -4.83 5.49
N ALA A 79 5.59 -4.16 4.35
CA ALA A 79 6.54 -4.61 3.35
C ALA A 79 7.99 -4.59 3.89
N ARG A 80 8.36 -3.62 4.74
CA ARG A 80 9.70 -3.57 5.36
C ARG A 80 9.96 -4.73 6.31
N GLU A 81 8.96 -5.18 7.05
CA GLU A 81 9.09 -6.36 7.93
C GLU A 81 9.39 -7.64 7.15
N ALA A 82 9.03 -7.70 5.87
CA ALA A 82 9.38 -8.81 5.00
C ALA A 82 10.86 -8.82 4.55
N ASP A 83 11.62 -7.73 4.79
CA ASP A 83 13.10 -7.78 4.66
C ASP A 83 13.74 -8.48 5.85
N ASP A 84 13.05 -8.59 6.99
CA ASP A 84 13.54 -9.33 8.13
C ASP A 84 13.52 -10.84 7.83
N ALA A 85 14.45 -11.57 8.44
CA ALA A 85 14.60 -13.00 8.19
C ALA A 85 13.36 -13.78 8.68
N VAL A 86 12.47 -14.12 7.75
CA VAL A 86 11.37 -15.06 7.99
C VAL A 86 11.97 -16.42 8.30
N SER A 87 11.83 -16.85 9.56
CA SER A 87 12.51 -18.01 10.12
C SER A 87 11.59 -19.20 10.37
N SER A 88 10.27 -19.04 10.22
CA SER A 88 9.30 -20.12 10.36
C SER A 88 8.07 -19.96 9.45
N PRO A 89 7.35 -21.06 9.14
CA PRO A 89 6.09 -21.02 8.40
C PRO A 89 5.02 -20.13 9.05
N GLU A 90 4.95 -20.10 10.39
CA GLU A 90 4.00 -19.26 11.12
C GLU A 90 4.29 -17.77 10.92
N GLN A 91 5.58 -17.37 10.92
CA GLN A 91 5.97 -15.99 10.61
C GLN A 91 5.61 -15.62 9.18
N LEU A 92 5.75 -16.55 8.24
CA LEU A 92 5.38 -16.35 6.86
C LEU A 92 3.86 -16.14 6.69
N ASP A 93 3.04 -16.94 7.39
CA ASP A 93 1.59 -16.80 7.40
C ASP A 93 1.14 -15.49 8.05
N VAL A 94 1.76 -15.09 9.16
CA VAL A 94 1.50 -13.80 9.80
C VAL A 94 1.83 -12.65 8.85
N LEU A 95 2.97 -12.70 8.17
CA LEU A 95 3.37 -11.68 7.21
C LEU A 95 2.40 -11.62 6.02
N ARG A 96 2.00 -12.76 5.46
CA ARG A 96 0.97 -12.85 4.40
C ARG A 96 -0.33 -12.19 4.85
N TRP A 97 -0.82 -12.54 6.04
CA TRP A 97 -2.05 -11.97 6.59
C TRP A 97 -1.95 -10.46 6.79
N ARG A 98 -0.87 -9.98 7.39
CA ARG A 98 -0.66 -8.55 7.62
C ARG A 98 -0.55 -7.77 6.32
N LEU A 99 0.10 -8.33 5.30
CA LEU A 99 0.18 -7.71 3.99
C LEU A 99 -1.19 -7.63 3.31
N HIS A 100 -1.98 -8.70 3.42
CA HIS A 100 -3.36 -8.69 2.93
C HIS A 100 -4.19 -7.59 3.61
N VAL A 101 -4.18 -7.52 4.94
CA VAL A 101 -4.90 -6.48 5.69
C VAL A 101 -4.45 -5.08 5.29
N ALA A 102 -3.13 -4.82 5.22
CA ALA A 102 -2.61 -3.53 4.82
C ALA A 102 -3.04 -3.12 3.40
N LEU A 103 -3.12 -4.07 2.46
CA LEU A 103 -3.63 -3.80 1.11
C LEU A 103 -5.12 -3.48 1.11
N ILE A 104 -5.94 -4.21 1.87
CA ILE A 104 -7.38 -3.94 1.97
C ILE A 104 -7.64 -2.56 2.59
N GLU A 105 -6.93 -2.21 3.67
CA GLU A 105 -7.03 -0.89 4.29
C GLU A 105 -6.58 0.23 3.34
N ALA A 106 -5.47 0.02 2.62
CA ALA A 106 -5.04 0.93 1.58
C ALA A 106 -6.10 1.10 0.48
N PHE A 107 -6.71 0.01 0.00
CA PHE A 107 -7.75 0.08 -1.04
C PHE A 107 -8.97 0.87 -0.57
N ALA A 108 -9.41 0.66 0.68
CA ALA A 108 -10.51 1.40 1.27
C ALA A 108 -10.18 2.89 1.39
N ALA A 109 -8.97 3.24 1.87
CA ALA A 109 -8.52 4.63 2.00
C ALA A 109 -8.45 5.34 0.63
N ILE A 110 -7.88 4.67 -0.38
CA ILE A 110 -7.81 5.18 -1.75
C ILE A 110 -9.21 5.39 -2.32
N THR A 111 -10.07 4.38 -2.22
CA THR A 111 -11.43 4.46 -2.79
C THR A 111 -12.23 5.59 -2.14
N ALA A 112 -12.13 5.74 -0.82
CA ALA A 112 -12.77 6.83 -0.09
C ALA A 112 -12.24 8.22 -0.51
N LEU A 113 -10.93 8.33 -0.77
CA LEU A 113 -10.33 9.56 -1.27
C LEU A 113 -10.84 9.92 -2.67
N LEU A 114 -10.81 8.95 -3.60
CA LEU A 114 -11.26 9.14 -4.98
C LEU A 114 -12.75 9.47 -5.05
N ALA A 115 -13.59 8.83 -4.23
CA ALA A 115 -15.03 9.10 -4.19
C ALA A 115 -15.36 10.56 -3.81
N ARG A 116 -14.68 11.11 -2.79
CA ARG A 116 -14.87 12.50 -2.36
C ARG A 116 -14.53 13.52 -3.46
N GLN A 117 -13.62 13.18 -4.37
CA GLN A 117 -13.29 14.04 -5.50
C GLN A 117 -14.43 14.11 -6.52
N PHE A 118 -15.09 12.99 -6.80
CA PHE A 118 -16.23 12.98 -7.71
C PHE A 118 -17.39 13.83 -7.17
N ASP A 119 -17.63 13.77 -5.86
CA ASP A 119 -18.64 14.60 -5.21
C ASP A 119 -18.29 16.10 -5.27
N ALA A 120 -17.02 16.46 -5.02
CA ALA A 120 -16.55 17.84 -5.05
C ALA A 120 -16.56 18.48 -6.45
N ASN A 121 -16.46 17.68 -7.51
CA ASN A 121 -16.50 18.14 -8.90
C ASN A 121 -17.91 18.14 -9.51
N SER A 122 -18.93 17.70 -8.76
CA SER A 122 -20.33 17.59 -9.22
C SER A 122 -21.26 18.65 -8.63
N GLY A 123 -20.73 19.58 -7.80
CA GLY A 123 -21.47 20.70 -7.19
C GLY A 123 -20.92 22.04 -7.65
#